data_AF-A0A6G4RXX4-F1
#
_entry.id   AF-A0A6G4RXX4-F1
#
_cell.length_a   1.000
_cell.length_b   1.000
_cell.length_c   1.000
_cell.angle_alpha   90.00
_cell.angle_beta   90.00
_cell.angle_gamma   90.00
#
_symmetry.space_group_name_H-M   'P 1'
#
loop_
_entity.id
_entity.type
_entity.pdbx_description
1 polymer ?
#
loop_
_entity_poly.entity_id
_entity_poly.type
_entity_poly.pdbx_seq_one_letter_code
_entity_poly.pdbx_strand_id
1 'polypeptide(L)' 'MKRTPLIILNGFLGAGKTTLLKNLLTQAHKRRMAVSVIVNDMSELDVDGVLIANTEIVDAASNNFVSISADSISSR' A
#
# COMPACT_ATOMS: atom_id res chain seq x y z
N MET A 1 -9.56 -13.40 -20.70
CA MET A 1 -8.70 -13.01 -19.57
C MET A 1 -9.56 -12.38 -18.48
N LYS A 2 -9.43 -12.81 -17.22
CA LYS A 2 -10.15 -12.21 -16.08
C LYS A 2 -9.45 -10.89 -15.72
N ARG A 3 -10.19 -9.77 -15.67
CA ARG A 3 -9.61 -8.47 -15.30
C ARG A 3 -9.54 -8.37 -13.78
N THR A 4 -8.40 -7.90 -13.27
CA THR A 4 -8.24 -7.57 -11.85
C THR A 4 -8.66 -6.12 -11.62
N PRO A 5 -9.59 -5.83 -10.69
CA PRO A 5 -9.92 -4.45 -10.34
C PRO A 5 -8.69 -3.70 -9.82
N LEU A 6 -8.47 -2.48 -10.31
CA LEU A 6 -7.37 -1.61 -9.88
C LEU A 6 -7.96 -0.36 -9.23
N ILE A 7 -7.43 0.02 -8.07
CA ILE A 7 -7.80 1.23 -7.35
C ILE A 7 -6.53 2.06 -7.15
N ILE A 8 -6.59 3.35 -7.48
CA ILE A 8 -5.51 4.30 -7.24
C ILE A 8 -5.91 5.20 -6.07
N LEU A 9 -5.14 5.17 -4.99
CA LEU A 9 -5.32 6.07 -3.85
C LEU A 9 -4.33 7.23 -3.95
N ASN A 10 -4.84 8.42 -4.30
CA ASN A 10 -4.04 9.64 -4.46
C ASN A 10 -4.55 10.78 -3.56
N GLY A 11 -3.72 11.79 -3.33
CA GLY A 11 -4.03 12.98 -2.54
C GLY A 11 -2.79 13.69 -1.99
N PHE A 12 -2.96 14.93 -1.55
CA PHE A 12 -1.89 15.75 -0.97
C PHE A 12 -1.24 15.11 0.28
N LEU A 13 -0.05 15.58 0.66
CA LEU A 13 0.59 15.20 1.92
C LEU A 13 -0.32 15.57 3.09
N GLY A 14 -0.48 14.67 4.06
CA GLY A 14 -1.40 14.88 5.19
C GLY A 14 -2.88 14.61 4.90
N ALA A 15 -3.28 14.25 3.67
CA ALA A 15 -4.68 13.96 3.34
C ALA A 15 -5.25 12.65 3.95
N GLY A 16 -4.48 11.96 4.79
CA GLY A 16 -4.92 10.73 5.48
C GLY A 16 -4.90 9.46 4.62
N LYS A 17 -4.13 9.44 3.52
CA LYS A 17 -4.03 8.28 2.60
C LYS A 17 -3.67 6.97 3.31
N THR A 18 -2.59 6.97 4.09
CA THR A 18 -2.11 5.78 4.83
C THR A 18 -3.18 5.27 5.82
N THR A 19 -3.85 6.19 6.52
CA THR A 19 -4.95 5.87 7.44
C THR A 19 -6.12 5.21 6.72
N LEU A 20 -6.51 5.74 5.56
CA LEU A 20 -7.58 5.15 4.74
C LEU A 20 -7.20 3.76 4.23
N LEU A 21 -5.98 3.60 3.71
CA LEU A 21 -5.47 2.32 3.21
C LEU A 21 -5.50 1.24 4.31
N LYS A 22 -5.02 1.55 5.51
CA LYS A 22 -5.07 0.66 6.67
C LYS A 22 -6.50 0.20 7.02
N ASN A 23 -7.45 1.13 7.01
CA ASN A 23 -8.85 0.83 7.28
C ASN A 23 -9.49 -0.03 6.16
N LEU A 24 -9.13 0.21 4.90
CA LEU A 24 -9.61 -0.59 3.77
C LEU A 24 -9.08 -2.03 3.84
N LEU A 25 -7.81 -2.22 4.15
CA LEU A 25 -7.23 -3.56 4.32
C LEU A 25 -7.87 -4.33 5.47
N THR A 26 -8.10 -3.65 6.60
CA THR A 26 -8.80 -4.25 7.74
C THR A 26 -10.21 -4.71 7.35
N GLN A 27 -10.94 -3.91 6.58
CA GLN A 27 -12.28 -4.27 6.11
C GLN A 27 -12.26 -5.38 5.06
N ALA A 28 -11.31 -5.36 4.13
CA ALA A 28 -11.11 -6.41 3.14
C ALA A 28 -10.81 -7.75 3.81
N HIS A 29 -9.92 -7.76 4.81
CA HIS A 29 -9.62 -8.94 5.61
C HIS A 29 -10.86 -9.48 6.34
N LYS A 30 -11.64 -8.62 7.00
CA LYS A 30 -12.92 -9.01 7.65
C LYS A 30 -13.92 -9.62 6.65
N ARG A 31 -13.90 -9.17 5.40
CA ARG A 31 -14.74 -9.70 4.31
C ARG A 31 -14.12 -10.88 3.56
N ARG A 32 -12.94 -11.36 3.99
CA ARG A 32 -12.15 -12.42 3.34
C ARG A 32 -11.89 -12.13 1.84
N MET A 33 -11.69 -10.86 1.52
CA MET A 33 -11.34 -10.42 0.17
C MET A 33 -9.82 -10.50 -0.01
N ALA A 34 -9.37 -11.17 -1.07
CA ALA A 34 -7.97 -11.12 -1.47
C ALA A 34 -7.66 -9.74 -2.05
N VAL A 35 -6.74 -9.02 -1.41
CA VAL A 35 -6.27 -7.70 -1.83
C VAL A 35 -4.75 -7.71 -1.82
N SER A 36 -4.16 -7.13 -2.85
CA SER A 36 -2.73 -6.87 -2.92
C SER A 36 -2.48 -5.38 -2.95
N VAL A 37 -1.37 -4.94 -2.36
CA VAL A 37 -1.05 -3.53 -2.19
C VAL A 37 0.29 -3.21 -2.80
N ILE A 38 0.31 -2.09 -3.51
CA ILE A 38 1.53 -1.45 -3.98
C ILE A 38 1.58 -0.08 -3.33
N VAL A 39 2.66 0.21 -2.61
CA VAL A 39 2.92 1.53 -2.04
C VAL A 39 4.12 2.18 -2.70
N ASN A 40 4.10 3.51 -2.80
CA ASN A 40 5.24 4.30 -3.20
C ASN A 40 5.87 4.87 -1.94
N ASP A 41 7.03 4.36 -1.55
CA ASP A 41 7.81 4.91 -0.45
C ASP A 41 8.85 5.89 -1.01
N MET A 42 8.89 7.09 -0.44
CA MET A 42 9.79 8.18 -0.86
C MET A 42 10.75 8.59 0.26
N SER A 43 10.75 7.89 1.39
CA SER A 43 11.61 8.21 2.55
C SER A 43 12.64 7.11 2.81
N GLU A 44 13.89 7.48 3.11
CA GLU A 44 14.95 6.54 3.54
C GLU A 44 14.59 5.76 4.82
N LEU A 45 13.60 6.25 5.57
CA LEU A 45 12.95 5.56 6.67
C LEU A 45 11.61 5.04 6.14
N ASP A 46 11.48 3.72 6.01
CA ASP A 46 10.31 3.01 5.45
C ASP A 46 9.06 3.10 6.36
N VAL A 47 8.55 4.32 6.58
CA VAL A 47 7.49 4.58 7.56
C VAL A 47 6.15 4.04 7.05
N ASP A 48 5.83 4.28 5.78
CA ASP A 48 4.56 3.85 5.19
C ASP A 48 4.52 2.34 4.95
N GLY A 49 5.63 1.70 4.54
CA GLY A 49 5.69 0.25 4.39
C GLY A 49 5.62 -0.47 5.73
N VAL A 50 6.32 0.01 6.76
CA VAL A 50 6.28 -0.55 8.12
C VAL A 50 4.89 -0.37 8.77
N LEU A 51 4.21 0.77 8.57
CA LEU A 51 2.86 1.00 9.11
C LEU A 51 1.80 0.04 8.55
N ILE A 52 1.97 -0.38 7.30
CA ILE A 52 1.03 -1.25 6.59
C ILE A 52 1.42 -2.73 6.80
N ALA A 53 2.71 -3.08 6.77
CA ALA A 53 3.19 -4.44 7.07
C ALA A 53 2.87 -4.87 8.51
N ASN A 54 2.87 -3.94 9.47
CA ASN A 54 2.46 -4.22 10.86
C ASN A 54 0.96 -4.54 11.04
N THR A 55 0.17 -4.64 9.97
CA THR A 55 -1.25 -5.00 10.07
C THR A 55 -1.52 -6.50 10.03
N GLU A 56 -0.49 -7.37 9.89
CA GLU A 56 -0.60 -8.84 9.69
C GLU A 56 -1.44 -9.26 8.45
N ILE A 57 -2.02 -8.29 7.72
CA ILE A 57 -2.92 -8.52 6.58
C ILE A 57 -2.15 -8.55 5.27
N VAL A 58 -1.09 -7.75 5.17
CA VAL A 58 -0.21 -7.70 4.01
C VAL A 58 1.23 -7.93 4.44
N ASP A 59 1.90 -8.78 3.69
CA ASP A 59 3.26 -9.24 3.97
C ASP A 59 3.94 -9.55 2.64
N ALA A 60 5.18 -9.04 2.50
CA ALA A 60 6.01 -9.32 1.33
C ALA A 60 6.24 -10.83 1.15
N ALA A 61 6.36 -11.60 2.24
CA ALA A 61 6.53 -13.06 2.15
C ALA A 61 5.29 -13.78 1.59
N SER A 62 4.11 -13.17 1.71
CA SER A 62 2.86 -13.68 1.16
C SER A 62 2.57 -13.20 -0.28
N ASN A 63 3.51 -12.49 -0.92
CA ASN A 63 3.41 -11.92 -2.27
C ASN A 63 2.18 -11.02 -2.50
N ASN A 64 1.62 -10.44 -1.43
CA ASN A 64 0.47 -9.52 -1.52
C ASN A 64 0.84 -8.06 -1.21
N PHE A 65 2.13 -7.77 -1.03
CA PHE A 65 2.66 -6.44 -0.73
C PHE A 65 3.93 -6.16 -1.53
N VAL A 66 4.00 -4.98 -2.15
CA VAL A 66 5.20 -4.45 -2.79
C VAL A 66 5.36 -2.99 -2.39
N SER A 67 6.56 -2.63 -1.92
CA SER A 67 6.97 -1.23 -1.80
C SER A 67 7.83 -0.87 -3.01
N ILE A 68 7.47 0.21 -3.69
CA ILE A 68 8.24 0.80 -4.78
C ILE A 68 8.94 2.02 -4.18
N SER A 69 10.26 1.93 -4.04
CA SER A 69 11.12 3.06 -3.72
C SER A 69 11.66 3.64 -5.01
N ALA A 70 11.38 4.91 -5.28
CA ALA A 70 12.01 5.61 -6.39
C ALA A 70 13.27 6.34 -5.88
N ASP A 71 14.43 6.04 -6.46
CA ASP A 71 15.38 7.12 -6.74
C ASP A 71 14.63 8.16 -7.57
N SER A 72 14.53 9.38 -7.05
CA SER A 72 13.77 10.51 -7.58
C SER A 72 13.50 10.44 -9.10
N ILE A 73 12.27 10.09 -9.49
CA ILE A 73 11.76 10.20 -10.87
C ILE A 73 11.69 11.69 -11.31
N SER A 74 12.02 12.64 -10.41
CA SER A 74 12.04 14.08 -10.65
C SER A 74 13.43 14.64 -10.99
N SER A 75 14.46 13.81 -11.22
CA SER A 75 15.80 14.30 -11.60
C SER A 75 16.06 14.29 -13.12
N ARG A 76 15.27 15.06 -13.86
CA ARG A 76 15.70 15.72 -15.10
C ARG A 76 15.09 17.10 -15.21
#